data_AF-A0A2K5S5N4-F1
#
_entry.id   AF-A0A2K5S5N4-F1
#
_cell.length_a   1.000
_cell.length_b   1.000
_cell.length_c   1.000
_cell.angle_alpha   90.00
_cell.angle_beta   90.00
_cell.angle_gamma   90.00
#
_symmetry.space_group_name_H-M   'P 1'
#
loop_
_entity.id
_entity.type
_entity.pdbx_description
1 polymer ?
#
loop_
_entity_poly.entity_id
_entity_poly.type
_entity_poly.pdbx_seq_one_letter_code
_entity_poly.pdbx_strand_id
1 'polypeptide(L)'
;TMAELWQALRLRLVVLLTLMALTYQARKKTFLSVHEVTATEDYAKDSLQWITDQYNKESDDKYHFRIFRVLKIQKRQVNCFFSVFANPWFEQYKILNKNCSSD
;
A
#
# COMPACT_ATOMS: atom_id res chain seq x y z
N THR A 1 49.83 -6.61 -11.92
CA THR A 1 50.07 -7.93 -11.23
C THR A 1 48.73 -8.63 -10.98
N MET A 2 48.68 -9.92 -10.63
CA MET A 2 47.41 -10.61 -10.31
C MET A 2 46.59 -9.89 -9.21
N ALA A 3 47.27 -9.13 -8.34
CA ALA A 3 46.65 -8.31 -7.30
C ALA A 3 45.79 -7.16 -7.84
N GLU A 4 46.22 -6.44 -8.88
CA GLU A 4 45.42 -5.35 -9.49
C GLU A 4 44.18 -5.89 -10.21
N LEU A 5 44.33 -7.02 -10.91
CA LEU A 5 43.23 -7.68 -11.61
C LEU A 5 42.16 -8.17 -10.61
N TRP A 6 42.60 -8.66 -9.45
CA TRP A 6 41.72 -9.09 -8.38
C TRP A 6 41.06 -7.92 -7.64
N GLN A 7 41.77 -6.80 -7.47
CA GLN A 7 41.17 -5.56 -6.96
C GLN A 7 40.14 -4.99 -7.93
N ALA A 8 40.42 -4.97 -9.23
CA ALA A 8 39.47 -4.53 -10.25
C ALA A 8 38.20 -5.40 -10.29
N LEU A 9 38.35 -6.73 -10.16
CA LEU A 9 37.22 -7.65 -10.07
C LEU A 9 36.37 -7.41 -8.82
N ARG A 10 37.02 -7.20 -7.66
CA ARG A 10 36.34 -6.85 -6.40
C ARG A 10 35.55 -5.56 -6.51
N LEU A 11 36.14 -4.52 -7.11
CA LEU A 11 35.48 -3.22 -7.33
C LEU A 11 34.23 -3.38 -8.20
N ARG A 12 34.32 -4.13 -9.31
CA ARG A 12 33.16 -4.40 -10.17
C ARG A 12 32.05 -5.16 -9.43
N LEU A 13 32.40 -6.16 -8.62
CA LEU A 13 31.42 -6.91 -7.83
C LEU A 13 30.73 -6.02 -6.78
N VAL A 14 31.48 -5.14 -6.11
CA VAL A 14 30.90 -4.19 -5.16
C VAL A 14 29.93 -3.23 -5.86
N VAL A 15 30.29 -2.70 -7.03
CA VAL A 15 29.40 -1.83 -7.82
C VAL A 15 28.12 -2.57 -8.22
N LEU A 16 28.21 -3.82 -8.69
CA LEU A 16 27.03 -4.61 -9.05
C LEU A 16 26.13 -4.89 -7.84
N LEU A 17 26.71 -5.25 -6.70
CA LEU A 17 25.97 -5.52 -5.46
C LEU A 17 25.28 -4.25 -4.93
N THR A 18 25.94 -3.10 -4.99
CA THR A 18 25.33 -1.82 -4.57
C THR A 18 24.18 -1.40 -5.49
N LEU A 19 24.32 -1.57 -6.82
CA LEU A 19 23.23 -1.32 -7.78
C LEU A 19 22.03 -2.26 -7.56
N MET A 20 22.28 -3.54 -7.30
CA MET A 20 21.25 -4.52 -6.97
C MET A 20 20.52 -4.17 -5.67
N ALA A 21 21.26 -3.78 -4.62
CA ALA A 21 20.67 -3.36 -3.35
C ALA A 21 19.83 -2.08 -3.51
N LEU A 22 20.33 -1.09 -4.27
CA LEU A 22 19.64 0.16 -4.52
C LEU A 22 18.32 -0.05 -5.29
N THR A 23 18.36 -0.88 -6.34
CA THR A 23 17.16 -1.21 -7.14
C THR A 23 16.15 -2.04 -6.34
N TYR A 24 16.62 -2.97 -5.50
CA TYR A 24 15.76 -3.72 -4.58
C TYR A 24 15.08 -2.81 -3.55
N GLN A 25 15.83 -1.89 -2.94
CA GLN A 25 15.31 -0.93 -1.96
C GLN A 25 14.32 0.06 -2.60
N ALA A 26 14.56 0.48 -3.84
CA ALA A 26 13.61 1.29 -4.61
C ALA A 26 12.32 0.52 -4.94
N ARG A 27 12.41 -0.77 -5.28
CA ARG A 27 11.24 -1.63 -5.56
C ARG A 27 10.35 -1.88 -4.34
N LYS A 28 10.93 -1.89 -3.13
CA LYS A 28 10.21 -2.21 -1.88
C LYS A 28 9.46 -1.01 -1.29
N LYS A 29 9.66 0.21 -1.80
CA LYS A 29 8.84 1.37 -1.46
C LYS A 29 7.49 1.30 -2.17
N THR A 30 6.63 0.40 -1.73
CA THR A 30 5.21 0.53 -2.01
C THR A 30 4.71 1.79 -1.29
N PHE A 31 4.35 2.82 -2.06
CA PHE A 31 3.77 4.11 -1.65
C PHE A 31 2.49 3.92 -0.84
N LEU A 32 2.59 3.43 0.38
CA LEU A 32 1.43 3.09 1.19
C LEU A 32 1.66 3.58 2.61
N SER A 33 1.02 4.69 2.96
CA SER A 33 1.07 5.20 4.32
C SER A 33 0.02 4.48 5.15
N VAL A 34 0.46 4.07 6.33
CA VAL A 34 -0.34 3.33 7.29
C VAL A 34 -0.50 4.21 8.51
N HIS A 35 -1.72 4.65 8.74
CA HIS A 35 -2.07 5.47 9.89
C HIS A 35 -2.86 4.63 10.87
N GLU A 36 -2.61 4.85 12.16
CA GLU A 36 -3.47 4.31 13.21
C GLU A 36 -4.71 5.20 13.35
N VAL A 37 -5.85 4.54 13.48
CA VAL A 37 -7.17 5.19 13.41
C VAL A 37 -7.99 4.83 14.62
N THR A 38 -8.86 5.74 15.05
CA THR A 38 -9.79 5.50 16.15
C THR A 38 -11.04 4.75 15.68
N ALA A 39 -11.61 3.89 16.54
CA ALA A 39 -12.83 3.14 16.24
C ALA A 39 -14.10 4.02 16.12
N THR A 40 -13.98 5.33 16.40
CA THR A 40 -15.06 6.31 16.32
C THR A 40 -15.21 6.92 14.92
N GLU A 41 -14.25 6.72 14.02
CA GLU A 41 -14.36 7.22 12.64
C GLU A 41 -15.40 6.40 11.85
N ASP A 42 -16.22 7.08 11.03
CA ASP A 42 -17.39 6.47 10.36
C ASP A 42 -17.03 5.22 9.53
N TYR A 43 -15.94 5.28 8.76
CA TYR A 43 -15.50 4.13 7.97
C TYR A 43 -15.02 2.95 8.84
N ALA A 44 -14.48 3.22 10.03
CA ALA A 44 -14.07 2.19 10.96
C ALA A 44 -15.29 1.52 11.57
N LYS A 45 -16.32 2.30 11.94
CA LYS A 45 -17.59 1.80 12.46
C LYS A 45 -18.29 0.89 11.45
N ASP A 46 -18.43 1.34 10.20
CA ASP A 46 -19.09 0.56 9.14
C ASP A 46 -18.33 -0.73 8.84
N SER A 47 -16.99 -0.68 8.83
CA SER A 47 -16.15 -1.87 8.65
C SER A 47 -16.31 -2.86 9.81
N LEU A 48 -16.32 -2.38 11.06
CA LEU A 48 -16.48 -3.24 12.25
C LEU A 48 -17.87 -3.89 12.28
N GLN A 49 -18.90 -3.16 11.87
CA GLN A 49 -20.25 -3.68 11.74
C GLN A 49 -20.30 -4.78 10.66
N TRP A 50 -19.79 -4.49 9.46
CA TRP A 50 -19.75 -5.46 8.36
C TRP A 50 -19.00 -6.75 8.74
N ILE A 51 -17.85 -6.65 9.41
CA ILE A 51 -17.08 -7.82 9.86
C ILE A 51 -17.90 -8.65 10.85
N THR A 52 -18.57 -7.99 11.80
CA THR A 52 -19.41 -8.68 12.79
C THR A 52 -20.56 -9.43 12.11
N ASP A 53 -21.19 -8.80 11.13
CA ASP A 53 -22.30 -9.40 10.39
C ASP A 53 -21.84 -10.59 9.54
N GLN A 54 -20.72 -10.48 8.82
CA GLN A 54 -20.17 -11.60 8.05
C GLN A 54 -19.76 -12.77 8.95
N TYR A 55 -19.07 -12.48 10.07
CA TYR A 55 -18.64 -13.53 10.98
C TYR A 55 -19.82 -14.30 11.57
N ASN A 56 -20.87 -13.61 12.01
CA ASN A 56 -22.07 -14.27 12.57
C ASN A 56 -22.86 -15.04 11.51
N LYS A 57 -22.80 -14.63 10.25
CA LYS A 57 -23.42 -15.35 9.13
C LYS A 57 -22.68 -16.65 8.79
N GLU A 58 -21.36 -16.64 8.88
CA GLU A 58 -20.51 -17.79 8.55
C GLU A 58 -20.30 -18.75 9.73
N SER A 59 -20.52 -18.28 10.95
CA SER A 59 -20.42 -19.09 12.16
C SER A 59 -21.61 -20.02 12.31
N ASP A 60 -21.33 -21.28 12.68
CA ASP A 60 -22.35 -22.28 13.04
C ASP A 60 -22.75 -22.20 14.53
N ASP A 61 -22.21 -21.23 15.28
CA ASP A 61 -22.58 -21.03 16.67
C ASP A 61 -24.04 -20.57 16.78
N LYS A 62 -24.75 -21.10 17.77
CA LYS A 62 -26.13 -20.73 18.08
C LYS A 62 -26.28 -19.24 18.43
N TYR A 63 -25.21 -18.61 18.95
CA TYR A 63 -25.24 -17.25 19.45
C TYR A 63 -24.41 -16.30 18.58
N HIS A 64 -24.88 -15.06 18.52
CA HIS A 64 -24.17 -14.01 17.80
C HIS A 64 -23.05 -13.44 18.65
N PHE A 65 -21.88 -13.30 18.03
CA PHE A 65 -20.72 -12.65 18.59
C PHE A 65 -20.81 -11.14 18.40
N ARG A 66 -20.23 -10.42 19.37
CA ARG A 66 -20.05 -8.97 19.32
C ARG A 66 -18.59 -8.63 19.60
N ILE A 67 -18.10 -7.58 18.96
CA ILE A 67 -16.77 -7.06 19.24
C ILE A 67 -16.79 -6.40 20.62
N PHE A 68 -16.05 -6.98 21.58
CA PHE A 68 -15.95 -6.44 22.94
C PHE A 68 -14.91 -5.33 23.05
N ARG A 69 -13.77 -5.46 22.36
CA ARG A 69 -12.68 -4.48 22.37
C ARG A 69 -11.91 -4.52 21.05
N VAL A 70 -11.70 -3.35 20.47
CA VAL A 70 -10.81 -3.17 19.32
C VAL A 70 -9.40 -2.87 19.84
N LEU A 71 -8.42 -3.69 19.44
CA LEU A 71 -7.03 -3.51 19.87
C LEU A 71 -6.27 -2.50 18.99
N LYS A 72 -6.50 -2.56 17.68
CA LYS A 72 -5.83 -1.70 16.72
C LYS A 72 -6.63 -1.60 15.43
N ILE A 73 -6.69 -0.40 14.85
CA ILE A 73 -7.19 -0.16 13.50
C ILE A 73 -6.09 0.52 12.71
N GLN A 74 -5.82 0.00 11.51
CA GLN A 74 -4.87 0.58 10.60
C GLN A 74 -5.57 0.91 9.29
N LYS A 75 -5.44 2.16 8.85
CA LYS A 75 -5.91 2.60 7.55
C LYS A 75 -4.73 2.80 6.63
N ARG A 76 -4.85 2.22 5.44
CA ARG A 76 -3.92 2.44 4.33
C ARG A 76 -4.53 3.48 3.40
N GLN A 77 -3.89 4.64 3.29
CA GLN A 77 -4.36 5.73 2.44
C GLN A 77 -3.35 6.04 1.34
N VAL A 78 -3.86 6.39 0.18
CA VAL A 78 -3.09 6.86 -0.98
C VAL A 78 -3.85 8.05 -1.56
N ASN A 79 -3.16 9.18 -1.66
CA ASN A 79 -3.70 10.40 -2.23
C ASN A 79 -3.27 10.46 -3.71
N CYS A 80 -4.25 10.47 -4.62
CA CYS A 80 -3.98 10.48 -6.05
C CYS A 80 -4.52 11.74 -6.71
N PHE A 81 -3.66 12.42 -7.47
CA PHE A 81 -3.98 13.53 -8.34
C PHE A 81 -4.07 13.04 -9.79
N PHE A 82 -5.20 13.31 -10.42
CA PHE A 82 -5.44 12.95 -11.81
C PHE A 82 -5.62 14.20 -12.66
N SER A 83 -4.95 14.25 -13.80
CA SER A 83 -5.23 15.23 -14.85
C SER A 83 -6.05 14.53 -15.92
N VAL A 84 -7.25 15.03 -16.21
CA VAL A 84 -8.21 14.39 -17.12
C VAL A 84 -8.59 15.37 -18.22
N PHE A 85 -8.54 14.91 -19.47
CA PHE A 85 -9.13 15.58 -20.61
C PHE A 85 -10.58 15.13 -20.77
N ALA A 86 -11.49 16.08 -21.00
CA ALA A 86 -12.90 15.81 -21.23
C ALA A 86 -13.38 16.50 -22.52
N ASN A 87 -14.10 15.77 -23.36
CA ASN A 87 -14.88 16.30 -24.48
C ASN A 87 -16.37 16.00 -24.21
N PRO A 88 -17.10 16.94 -23.58
CA PRO A 88 -18.43 16.68 -23.04
C PRO A 88 -19.49 16.36 -24.11
N TRP A 89 -19.37 16.95 -25.29
CA TRP A 89 -20.32 16.80 -26.40
C TRP A 89 -20.43 15.37 -26.92
N PHE A 90 -19.40 14.58 -26.68
CA PHE A 90 -19.32 13.18 -27.06
C PHE A 90 -19.11 12.26 -25.85
N GLU A 91 -19.21 12.80 -24.64
CA GLU A 91 -18.97 12.09 -23.38
C GLU A 91 -17.61 11.35 -23.33
N GLN A 92 -16.59 11.90 -23.98
CA GLN A 92 -15.27 11.29 -24.05
C GLN A 92 -14.39 11.82 -22.92
N TYR A 93 -13.77 10.92 -22.16
CA TYR A 93 -12.84 11.25 -21.08
C TYR A 93 -11.54 10.49 -21.26
N LYS A 94 -10.41 11.14 -21.01
CA LYS A 94 -9.08 10.53 -21.08
C LYS A 94 -8.21 11.02 -19.93
N ILE A 95 -7.67 10.09 -19.15
CA ILE A 95 -6.66 10.41 -18.15
C ILE A 95 -5.36 10.77 -18.87
N LEU A 96 -4.87 11.98 -18.65
CA LEU A 96 -3.61 12.47 -19.20
C LEU A 96 -2.44 12.16 -18.27
N ASN A 97 -2.63 12.33 -16.97
CA ASN A 97 -1.60 12.07 -15.96
C ASN A 97 -2.23 11.54 -14.67
N LYS A 98 -1.49 10.69 -13.95
CA LYS A 98 -1.83 10.21 -12.62
C LYS A 98 -0.58 10.27 -11.74
N ASN A 99 -0.67 11.02 -10.66
CA ASN A 99 0.34 11.03 -9.61
C ASN A 99 -0.28 10.58 -8.29
N CYS A 100 0.27 9.56 -7.65
CA CYS A 100 -0.22 9.08 -6.36
C CYS A 100 0.90 9.17 -5.33
N SER A 101 0.61 9.74 -4.17
CA SER A 101 1.49 9.73 -3.00
C SER A 101 0.81 9.04 -1.83
N SER A 102 1.62 8.47 -0.94
CA SER A 102 1.17 7.93 0.33
C SER A 102 1.10 8.96 1.45
N ASP A 103 1.74 10.12 1.29
CA ASP A 103 1.83 11.13 2.35
C ASP A 103 0.46 11.69 2.76
#